data_AF-A0A930W583-F1
#
_entry.id   AF-A0A930W583-F1
#
_cell.length_a   1.000
_cell.length_b   1.000
_cell.length_c   1.000
_cell.angle_alpha   90.00
_cell.angle_beta   90.00
_cell.angle_gamma   90.00
#
_symmetry.space_group_name_H-M   'P 1'
#
loop_
_entity.id
_entity.type
_entity.pdbx_description
1 polymer ?
#
loop_
_entity_poly.entity_id
_entity_poly.type
_entity_poly.pdbx_seq_one_letter_code
_entity_poly.pdbx_strand_id
1 'polypeptide(L)'
;LVLYYRGTLLPDARRIGIVGARKFSGYGEAAALEFAEHLAAAGVTVVSGAARGIDTRAHRGAMRGGRTVAVLGCGVDIAYPPENRRLLTEIAAAGGAVLSEYAPGTQPLPMFFPARNRIISGLAEGVLVVEAARRSGSLITAEMALSEGREVYAIPGSIYSPQSGGCHNLIRAGARLVESPREILEEMHLAAPQRRSARAQLTPEEAHVYQVLSFDHALTMDEIIDSLPVSTTTSLPLLLLQMQLKGVIIENEMHAYRRAERN
;
A
#
# COMPACT_ATOMS: atom_id res chain seq x y z
N LEU A 1 -24.88 -21.60 0.69
CA LEU A 1 -24.25 -20.27 0.60
C LEU A 1 -23.79 -20.07 -0.85
N VAL A 2 -23.94 -18.89 -1.45
CA VAL A 2 -23.51 -18.60 -2.83
C VAL A 2 -22.70 -17.30 -2.84
N LEU A 3 -21.62 -17.24 -3.62
CA LEU A 3 -20.84 -16.03 -3.87
C LEU A 3 -20.87 -15.69 -5.37
N TYR A 4 -21.30 -14.48 -5.68
CA TYR A 4 -21.27 -13.91 -7.02
C TYR A 4 -19.96 -13.15 -7.21
N TYR A 5 -19.34 -13.24 -8.38
CA TYR A 5 -18.15 -12.45 -8.68
C TYR A 5 -18.12 -11.97 -10.13
N ARG A 6 -17.34 -10.91 -10.35
CA ARG A 6 -16.92 -10.40 -11.67
C ARG A 6 -15.41 -10.31 -11.71
N GLY A 7 -14.82 -10.61 -12.86
CA GLY A 7 -13.36 -10.69 -13.01
C GLY A 7 -12.85 -12.12 -12.81
N THR A 8 -11.63 -12.25 -12.32
CA THR A 8 -10.98 -13.56 -12.08
C THR A 8 -10.93 -13.82 -10.58
N LEU A 9 -11.01 -15.07 -10.12
CA LEU A 9 -10.66 -15.44 -8.75
C LEU A 9 -9.64 -16.56 -8.82
N LEU A 10 -8.54 -16.40 -8.08
CA LEU A 10 -7.49 -17.40 -7.97
C LEU A 10 -7.68 -18.15 -6.65
N PRO A 11 -8.03 -19.45 -6.66
CA PRO A 11 -8.33 -20.22 -5.44
C PRO A 11 -7.16 -20.24 -4.46
N ASP A 12 -5.95 -20.49 -4.96
CA ASP A 12 -4.73 -20.67 -4.17
C ASP A 12 -3.95 -19.37 -3.93
N ALA A 13 -4.54 -18.22 -4.29
CA ALA A 13 -3.89 -16.94 -4.05
C ALA A 13 -3.85 -16.63 -2.55
N ARG A 14 -2.65 -16.31 -2.09
CA ARG A 14 -2.40 -15.73 -0.76
C ARG A 14 -2.99 -14.33 -0.68
N ARG A 15 -3.62 -14.00 0.45
CA ARG A 15 -4.46 -12.81 0.56
C ARG A 15 -4.22 -12.08 1.88
N ILE A 16 -4.17 -10.75 1.80
CA ILE A 16 -4.17 -9.86 2.98
C ILE A 16 -5.35 -8.90 2.85
N GLY A 17 -6.14 -8.80 3.92
CA GLY A 17 -7.19 -7.80 4.05
C GLY A 17 -6.57 -6.45 4.38
N ILE A 18 -6.91 -5.38 3.67
CA ILE A 18 -6.51 -4.02 4.07
C ILE A 18 -7.77 -3.20 4.28
N VAL A 19 -7.97 -2.69 5.49
CA VAL A 19 -9.15 -1.91 5.86
C VAL A 19 -8.76 -0.64 6.62
N GLY A 20 -9.66 0.33 6.65
CA GLY A 20 -9.47 1.49 7.49
C GLY A 20 -10.57 2.53 7.40
N ALA A 21 -10.23 3.73 7.84
CA ALA A 21 -11.17 4.82 7.99
C ALA A 21 -11.65 5.36 6.64
N ARG A 22 -12.93 5.72 6.59
CA ARG A 22 -13.50 6.44 5.44
C ARG A 22 -12.98 7.87 5.33
N LYS A 23 -12.70 8.50 6.48
CA LYS A 23 -12.00 9.78 6.61
C LYS A 23 -10.59 9.47 7.11
N PHE A 24 -9.61 9.76 6.27
CA PHE A 24 -8.21 9.40 6.46
C PHE A 24 -7.32 10.65 6.41
N SER A 25 -6.11 10.54 6.93
CA SER A 25 -5.07 11.57 6.85
C SER A 25 -4.17 11.36 5.62
N GLY A 26 -3.32 12.35 5.28
CA GLY A 26 -2.29 12.15 4.25
C GLY A 26 -1.32 11.01 4.58
N TYR A 27 -1.05 10.81 5.87
CA TYR A 27 -0.29 9.66 6.37
C TYR A 27 -1.01 8.33 6.06
N GLY A 28 -2.30 8.25 6.39
CA GLY A 28 -3.11 7.05 6.11
C GLY A 28 -3.24 6.76 4.61
N GLU A 29 -3.32 7.80 3.76
CA GLU A 29 -3.31 7.61 2.31
C GLU A 29 -1.99 7.01 1.81
N ALA A 30 -0.87 7.60 2.22
CA ALA A 30 0.46 7.13 1.83
C ALA A 30 0.68 5.68 2.29
N ALA A 31 0.37 5.38 3.55
CA ALA A 31 0.50 4.04 4.12
C ALA A 31 -0.39 3.02 3.38
N ALA A 32 -1.66 3.34 3.11
CA ALA A 32 -2.56 2.41 2.41
C ALA A 32 -2.11 2.11 0.98
N LEU A 33 -1.61 3.12 0.26
CA LEU A 33 -1.07 2.95 -1.09
C LEU A 33 0.21 2.11 -1.04
N GLU A 34 1.15 2.47 -0.18
CA GLU A 34 2.46 1.83 -0.08
C GLU A 34 2.36 0.36 0.34
N PHE A 35 1.61 0.06 1.40
CA PHE A 35 1.43 -1.32 1.85
C PHE A 35 0.76 -2.18 0.80
N ALA A 36 -0.31 -1.68 0.19
CA ALA A 36 -1.02 -2.45 -0.81
C ALA A 36 -0.18 -2.69 -2.07
N GLU A 37 0.59 -1.70 -2.52
CA GLU A 37 1.48 -1.81 -3.67
C GLU A 37 2.58 -2.83 -3.45
N HIS A 38 3.30 -2.76 -2.32
CA HIS A 38 4.39 -3.69 -2.03
C HIS A 38 3.90 -5.11 -1.77
N LEU A 39 2.78 -5.29 -1.06
CA LEU A 39 2.18 -6.62 -0.85
C LEU A 39 1.75 -7.23 -2.18
N ALA A 40 1.10 -6.44 -3.05
CA ALA A 40 0.68 -6.91 -4.37
C ALA A 40 1.87 -7.26 -5.28
N ALA A 41 2.94 -6.45 -5.24
CA ALA A 41 4.18 -6.73 -5.97
C ALA A 41 4.89 -8.01 -5.49
N ALA A 42 4.65 -8.43 -4.25
CA ALA A 42 5.13 -9.70 -3.71
C ALA A 42 4.27 -10.91 -4.11
N GLY A 43 3.23 -10.71 -4.92
CA GLY A 43 2.28 -11.75 -5.31
C GLY A 43 1.12 -11.96 -4.33
N VAL A 44 0.98 -11.13 -3.28
CA VAL A 44 -0.15 -11.20 -2.35
C VAL A 44 -1.35 -10.47 -2.93
N THR A 45 -2.51 -11.13 -3.00
CA THR A 45 -3.74 -10.45 -3.42
C THR A 45 -4.30 -9.59 -2.28
N VAL A 46 -4.41 -8.29 -2.50
CA VAL A 46 -5.03 -7.38 -1.52
C VAL A 46 -6.54 -7.52 -1.58
N VAL A 47 -7.18 -7.81 -0.45
CA VAL A 47 -8.65 -7.87 -0.32
C VAL A 47 -9.14 -6.65 0.46
N SER A 48 -10.12 -5.94 -0.08
CA SER A 48 -10.69 -4.79 0.62
C SER A 48 -12.14 -4.55 0.20
N GLY A 49 -12.77 -3.55 0.78
CA GLY A 49 -14.20 -3.35 0.67
C GLY A 49 -14.70 -2.39 -0.38
N ALA A 50 -13.81 -1.79 -1.16
CA ALA A 50 -14.12 -0.68 -2.04
C ALA A 50 -14.95 0.44 -1.38
N ALA A 51 -14.91 0.59 -0.05
CA ALA A 51 -15.50 1.74 0.62
C ALA A 51 -14.72 3.01 0.28
N ARG A 52 -15.28 4.19 0.57
CA ARG A 52 -14.49 5.42 0.52
C ARG A 52 -13.31 5.34 1.50
N GLY A 53 -12.22 6.03 1.18
CA GLY A 53 -11.09 6.16 2.07
C GLY A 53 -10.02 5.09 1.88
N ILE A 54 -9.55 4.51 2.98
CA ILE A 54 -8.44 3.54 2.98
C ILE A 54 -8.70 2.38 2.02
N ASP A 55 -9.90 1.81 1.98
CA ASP A 55 -10.24 0.72 1.06
C ASP A 55 -9.98 1.09 -0.41
N THR A 56 -10.44 2.26 -0.87
CA THR A 56 -10.13 2.78 -2.21
C THR A 56 -8.64 2.90 -2.44
N ARG A 57 -7.88 3.39 -1.44
CA ARG A 57 -6.42 3.57 -1.56
C ARG A 57 -5.70 2.24 -1.62
N ALA A 58 -6.10 1.28 -0.81
CA ALA A 58 -5.56 -0.08 -0.83
C ALA A 58 -5.76 -0.72 -2.21
N HIS A 59 -6.96 -0.65 -2.80
CA HIS A 59 -7.17 -1.15 -4.16
C HIS A 59 -6.29 -0.45 -5.19
N ARG A 60 -6.16 0.88 -5.11
CA ARG A 60 -5.32 1.66 -6.04
C ARG A 60 -3.84 1.30 -5.91
N GLY A 61 -3.33 1.15 -4.69
CA GLY A 61 -1.95 0.71 -4.45
C GLY A 61 -1.73 -0.70 -4.98
N ALA A 62 -2.64 -1.62 -4.64
CA ALA A 62 -2.56 -3.00 -5.09
C ALA A 62 -2.55 -3.13 -6.62
N MET A 63 -3.35 -2.35 -7.34
CA MET A 63 -3.35 -2.37 -8.81
C MET A 63 -2.04 -1.86 -9.45
N ARG A 64 -1.21 -1.11 -8.71
CA ARG A 64 0.13 -0.70 -9.18
C ARG A 64 1.14 -1.83 -9.07
N GLY A 65 1.03 -2.63 -8.01
CA GLY A 65 1.96 -3.75 -7.74
C GLY A 65 1.49 -5.10 -8.26
N GLY A 66 0.19 -5.29 -8.47
CA GLY A 66 -0.37 -6.58 -8.82
C GLY A 66 -1.89 -6.64 -8.66
N ARG A 67 -2.37 -7.56 -7.82
CA ARG A 67 -3.76 -8.03 -7.83
C ARG A 67 -4.57 -7.58 -6.61
N THR A 68 -5.84 -7.30 -6.82
CA THR A 68 -6.77 -7.00 -5.73
C THR A 68 -8.17 -7.60 -5.93
N VAL A 69 -8.88 -7.81 -4.82
CA VAL A 69 -10.27 -8.28 -4.78
C VAL A 69 -11.11 -7.32 -3.94
N ALA A 70 -12.14 -6.74 -4.54
CA ALA A 70 -13.13 -5.92 -3.87
C ALA A 70 -14.29 -6.79 -3.39
N VAL A 71 -14.71 -6.64 -2.13
CA VAL A 71 -15.87 -7.34 -1.59
C VAL A 71 -16.98 -6.32 -1.31
N LEU A 72 -18.18 -6.52 -1.88
CA LEU A 72 -19.27 -5.54 -1.86
C LEU A 72 -20.39 -5.90 -0.89
N GLY A 73 -20.99 -4.88 -0.27
CA GLY A 73 -22.22 -4.98 0.52
C GLY A 73 -23.49 -4.77 -0.31
N CYS A 74 -23.45 -5.10 -1.60
CA CYS A 74 -24.53 -4.97 -2.58
C CYS A 74 -24.26 -5.93 -3.74
N GLY A 75 -25.15 -6.03 -4.73
CA GLY A 75 -24.93 -6.86 -5.91
C GLY A 75 -23.62 -6.51 -6.63
N VAL A 76 -22.96 -7.50 -7.25
CA VAL A 76 -21.68 -7.33 -7.98
C VAL A 76 -21.75 -6.37 -9.18
N ASP A 77 -22.94 -6.12 -9.67
CA ASP A 77 -23.30 -5.19 -10.73
C ASP A 77 -23.57 -3.76 -10.23
N ILE A 78 -23.70 -3.57 -8.91
CA ILE A 78 -23.98 -2.27 -8.29
C ILE A 78 -22.68 -1.64 -7.77
N ALA A 79 -22.28 -0.52 -8.38
CA ALA A 79 -21.15 0.26 -7.91
C ALA A 79 -21.53 1.09 -6.68
N TYR A 80 -21.07 0.67 -5.50
CA TYR A 80 -21.21 1.44 -4.26
C TYR A 80 -19.86 1.54 -3.53
N PRO A 81 -19.41 2.75 -3.17
CA PRO A 81 -20.03 4.04 -3.47
C PRO A 81 -19.93 4.37 -4.98
N PRO A 82 -20.83 5.21 -5.54
CA PRO A 82 -20.88 5.46 -6.99
C PRO A 82 -19.58 5.99 -7.58
N GLU A 83 -18.80 6.74 -6.80
CA GLU A 83 -17.52 7.32 -7.24
C GLU A 83 -16.45 6.24 -7.51
N ASN A 84 -16.58 5.05 -6.90
CA ASN A 84 -15.68 3.92 -7.12
C ASN A 84 -16.09 3.05 -8.32
N ARG A 85 -17.09 3.43 -9.12
CA ARG A 85 -17.52 2.67 -10.30
C ARG A 85 -16.37 2.34 -11.26
N ARG A 86 -15.56 3.35 -11.59
CA ARG A 86 -14.40 3.17 -12.48
C ARG A 86 -13.37 2.20 -11.89
N LEU A 87 -13.08 2.36 -10.60
CA LEU A 87 -12.17 1.48 -9.87
C LEU A 87 -12.63 0.02 -9.91
N LEU A 88 -13.90 -0.26 -9.64
CA LEU A 88 -14.44 -1.63 -9.65
C LEU A 88 -14.32 -2.28 -11.03
N THR A 89 -14.57 -1.51 -12.09
CA THR A 89 -14.37 -1.99 -13.47
C THR A 89 -12.89 -2.28 -13.75
N GLU A 90 -11.99 -1.39 -13.34
CA GLU A 90 -10.53 -1.56 -13.51
C GLU A 90 -10.01 -2.78 -12.76
N ILE A 91 -10.48 -3.03 -11.53
CA ILE A 91 -10.12 -4.23 -10.74
C ILE A 91 -10.45 -5.51 -11.52
N ALA A 92 -11.67 -5.62 -12.05
CA ALA A 92 -12.09 -6.81 -12.78
C ALA A 92 -11.32 -6.98 -14.10
N ALA A 93 -11.01 -5.87 -14.79
CA ALA A 93 -10.28 -5.88 -16.05
C ALA A 93 -8.79 -6.23 -15.88
N ALA A 94 -8.18 -5.83 -14.76
CA ALA A 94 -6.76 -6.07 -14.45
C ALA A 94 -6.48 -7.49 -13.89
N GLY A 95 -7.42 -8.43 -14.02
CA GLY A 95 -7.28 -9.80 -13.50
C GLY A 95 -7.60 -9.96 -12.00
N GLY A 96 -8.07 -8.89 -11.34
CA GLY A 96 -8.67 -8.93 -10.01
C GLY A 96 -10.13 -9.41 -10.03
N ALA A 97 -10.84 -9.24 -8.92
CA ALA A 97 -12.27 -9.54 -8.84
C ALA A 97 -13.09 -8.57 -8.00
N VAL A 98 -14.37 -8.50 -8.31
CA VAL A 98 -15.42 -7.89 -7.48
C VAL A 98 -16.35 -9.00 -7.01
N LEU A 99 -16.45 -9.20 -5.70
CA LEU A 99 -17.13 -10.30 -5.04
C LEU A 99 -18.33 -9.77 -4.24
N SER A 100 -19.43 -10.52 -4.20
CA SER A 100 -20.54 -10.27 -3.29
C SER A 100 -21.28 -11.55 -2.93
N GLU A 101 -21.83 -11.60 -1.73
CA GLU A 101 -22.81 -12.63 -1.33
C GLU A 101 -24.24 -12.29 -1.79
N TYR A 102 -24.49 -11.04 -2.16
CA TYR A 102 -25.80 -10.58 -2.57
C TYR A 102 -26.01 -10.78 -4.08
N ALA A 103 -27.20 -11.23 -4.46
CA ALA A 103 -27.57 -11.45 -5.85
C ALA A 103 -27.43 -10.18 -6.71
N PRO A 104 -27.15 -10.32 -8.02
CA PRO A 104 -27.16 -9.17 -8.93
C PRO A 104 -28.44 -8.34 -8.82
N GLY A 105 -28.30 -7.01 -8.86
CA GLY A 105 -29.38 -6.04 -8.67
C GLY A 105 -29.65 -5.64 -7.22
N THR A 106 -29.10 -6.34 -6.23
CA THR A 106 -29.32 -6.01 -4.81
C THR A 106 -28.74 -4.64 -4.47
N GLN A 107 -29.60 -3.73 -4.00
CA GLN A 107 -29.21 -2.38 -3.60
C GLN A 107 -28.43 -2.36 -2.27
N PRO A 108 -27.51 -1.39 -2.08
CA PRO A 108 -26.74 -1.25 -0.85
C PRO A 108 -27.62 -0.89 0.35
N LEU A 109 -27.52 -1.65 1.43
CA LEU A 109 -28.17 -1.35 2.71
C LEU A 109 -27.13 -1.20 3.84
N PRO A 110 -27.33 -0.30 4.82
CA PRO A 110 -26.38 -0.10 5.91
C PRO A 110 -25.97 -1.39 6.64
N MET A 111 -26.92 -2.30 6.84
CA MET A 111 -26.71 -3.60 7.50
C MET A 111 -25.78 -4.54 6.72
N PHE A 112 -25.68 -4.38 5.40
CA PHE A 112 -24.88 -5.26 4.55
C PHE A 112 -23.38 -4.98 4.65
N PHE A 113 -22.97 -3.78 5.06
CA PHE A 113 -21.54 -3.44 5.13
C PHE A 113 -20.83 -4.15 6.29
N PRO A 114 -21.34 -4.15 7.54
CA PRO A 114 -20.75 -4.97 8.60
C PRO A 114 -20.81 -6.46 8.27
N ALA A 115 -21.94 -6.95 7.75
CA ALA A 115 -22.12 -8.36 7.42
C ALA A 115 -21.10 -8.86 6.39
N ARG A 116 -20.75 -8.02 5.40
CA ARG A 116 -19.78 -8.38 4.37
C ARG A 116 -18.34 -8.42 4.92
N ASN A 117 -18.01 -7.69 5.99
CA ASN A 117 -16.63 -7.62 6.49
C ASN A 117 -16.06 -9.00 6.87
N ARG A 118 -16.91 -9.94 7.29
CA ARG A 118 -16.52 -11.34 7.55
C ARG A 118 -15.95 -12.05 6.33
N ILE A 119 -16.35 -11.64 5.12
CA ILE A 119 -15.84 -12.22 3.88
C ILE A 119 -14.43 -11.66 3.60
N ILE A 120 -14.15 -10.41 3.97
CA ILE A 120 -12.79 -9.84 3.86
C ILE A 120 -11.83 -10.61 4.76
N SER A 121 -12.14 -10.72 6.06
CA SER A 121 -11.31 -11.46 7.00
C SER A 121 -11.23 -12.93 6.61
N GLY A 122 -12.37 -13.53 6.25
CA GLY A 122 -12.47 -14.94 5.86
C GLY A 122 -11.60 -15.32 4.66
N LEU A 123 -11.44 -14.41 3.69
CA LEU A 123 -10.61 -14.65 2.51
C LEU A 123 -9.11 -14.48 2.76
N ALA A 124 -8.72 -13.73 3.79
CA ALA A 124 -7.35 -13.27 4.00
C ALA A 124 -6.63 -14.04 5.12
N GLU A 125 -5.33 -14.28 4.95
CA GLU A 125 -4.49 -14.90 5.99
C GLU A 125 -4.31 -13.96 7.20
N GLY A 126 -4.39 -12.65 6.97
CA GLY A 126 -4.41 -11.64 8.01
C GLY A 126 -5.01 -10.32 7.53
N VAL A 127 -5.29 -9.41 8.46
CA VAL A 127 -5.93 -8.12 8.19
C VAL A 127 -5.06 -6.97 8.71
N LEU A 128 -4.68 -6.07 7.82
CA LEU A 128 -4.02 -4.80 8.12
C LEU A 128 -5.04 -3.68 8.30
N VAL A 129 -4.95 -3.00 9.44
CA VAL A 129 -5.70 -1.77 9.74
C VAL A 129 -4.77 -0.56 9.63
N VAL A 130 -4.99 0.27 8.62
CA VAL A 130 -4.12 1.43 8.34
C VAL A 130 -4.43 2.61 9.25
N GLU A 131 -5.70 3.04 9.28
CA GLU A 131 -6.19 4.08 10.18
C GLU A 131 -7.60 3.71 10.61
N ALA A 132 -7.93 3.92 11.88
CA ALA A 132 -9.25 3.69 12.43
C ALA A 132 -9.50 4.57 13.64
N ALA A 133 -10.56 5.39 13.61
CA ALA A 133 -11.06 6.01 14.83
C ALA A 133 -11.62 4.95 15.79
N ARG A 134 -11.70 5.27 17.09
CA ARG A 134 -12.17 4.34 18.14
C ARG A 134 -13.54 3.69 17.89
N ARG A 135 -14.40 4.32 17.07
CA ARG A 135 -15.74 3.80 16.68
C ARG A 135 -15.83 3.53 15.18
N SER A 136 -14.72 3.16 14.54
CA SER A 136 -14.68 2.89 13.09
C SER A 136 -15.25 1.51 12.78
N GLY A 137 -16.09 1.40 11.75
CA GLY A 137 -16.58 0.10 11.27
C GLY A 137 -15.48 -0.82 10.73
N SER A 138 -14.28 -0.30 10.45
CA SER A 138 -13.11 -1.11 10.10
C SER A 138 -12.61 -1.97 11.27
N LEU A 139 -12.87 -1.54 12.52
CA LEU A 139 -12.49 -2.31 13.71
C LEU A 139 -13.28 -3.61 13.81
N ILE A 140 -14.52 -3.64 13.33
CA ILE A 140 -15.35 -4.86 13.30
C ILE A 140 -14.63 -5.96 12.50
N THR A 141 -14.01 -5.61 11.36
CA THR A 141 -13.25 -6.58 10.54
C THR A 141 -12.05 -7.13 11.30
N ALA A 142 -11.33 -6.28 12.05
CA ALA A 142 -10.16 -6.67 12.81
C ALA A 142 -10.53 -7.53 14.03
N GLU A 143 -11.59 -7.18 14.75
CA GLU A 143 -12.13 -7.97 15.86
C GLU A 143 -12.59 -9.35 15.40
N MET A 144 -13.27 -9.43 14.24
CA MET A 144 -13.63 -10.72 13.64
C MET A 144 -12.40 -11.55 13.28
N ALA A 145 -11.38 -10.94 12.65
CA ALA A 145 -10.15 -11.63 12.32
C ALA A 145 -9.43 -12.19 13.57
N LEU A 146 -9.32 -11.40 14.64
CA LEU A 146 -8.77 -11.87 15.92
C LEU A 146 -9.58 -13.05 16.49
N SER A 147 -10.92 -12.99 16.44
CA SER A 147 -11.79 -14.06 16.95
C SER A 147 -11.69 -15.36 16.15
N GLU A 148 -11.32 -15.27 14.87
CA GLU A 148 -11.09 -16.41 13.97
C GLU A 148 -9.65 -16.94 14.04
N GLY A 149 -8.80 -16.40 14.93
CA GLY A 149 -7.40 -16.78 15.04
C GLY A 149 -6.55 -16.35 13.83
N ARG A 150 -6.96 -15.29 13.14
CA ARG A 150 -6.20 -14.70 12.03
C ARG A 150 -5.30 -13.58 12.55
N GLU A 151 -4.18 -13.39 11.85
CA GLU A 151 -3.26 -12.31 12.17
C GLU A 151 -3.90 -10.94 11.92
N VAL A 152 -3.73 -10.04 12.87
CA VAL A 152 -4.18 -8.65 12.72
C VAL A 152 -2.98 -7.74 12.90
N TYR A 153 -2.77 -6.90 11.90
CA TYR A 153 -1.72 -5.89 11.86
C TYR A 153 -2.35 -4.51 12.00
N ALA A 154 -1.69 -3.61 12.69
CA ALA A 154 -2.13 -2.23 12.82
C ALA A 154 -0.97 -1.26 12.66
N ILE A 155 -1.17 -0.25 11.83
CA ILE A 155 -0.17 0.80 11.61
C ILE A 155 -0.26 1.80 12.79
N PRO A 156 0.85 2.12 13.45
CA PRO A 156 0.86 3.11 14.51
C PRO A 156 0.59 4.51 13.94
N GLY A 157 0.23 5.44 14.81
CA GLY A 157 -0.01 6.82 14.39
C GLY A 157 0.06 7.78 15.56
N SER A 158 0.04 9.08 15.27
CA SER A 158 0.09 10.13 16.28
C SER A 158 -1.02 9.95 17.32
N ILE A 159 -0.68 10.07 18.61
CA ILE A 159 -1.63 10.05 19.73
C ILE A 159 -2.61 11.24 19.70
N TYR A 160 -2.24 12.30 18.98
CA TYR A 160 -3.09 13.48 18.78
C TYR A 160 -4.05 13.31 17.59
N SER A 161 -3.81 12.32 16.73
CA SER A 161 -4.71 12.00 15.63
C SER A 161 -5.87 11.12 16.12
N PRO A 162 -7.13 11.58 16.03
CA PRO A 162 -8.27 10.76 16.40
C PRO A 162 -8.43 9.52 15.50
N GLN A 163 -7.82 9.52 14.31
CA GLN A 163 -7.80 8.39 13.38
C GLN A 163 -6.84 7.27 13.81
N SER A 164 -5.94 7.50 14.78
CA SER A 164 -5.01 6.46 15.27
C SER A 164 -5.59 5.65 16.44
N GLY A 165 -6.62 6.18 17.13
CA GLY A 165 -7.06 5.63 18.41
C GLY A 165 -7.58 4.20 18.35
N GLY A 166 -8.16 3.79 17.22
CA GLY A 166 -8.58 2.41 16.95
C GLY A 166 -7.39 1.48 16.72
N CYS A 167 -6.40 1.90 15.92
CA CYS A 167 -5.16 1.14 15.72
C CYS A 167 -4.43 0.92 17.05
N HIS A 168 -4.32 1.96 17.90
CA HIS A 168 -3.72 1.82 19.23
C HIS A 168 -4.46 0.83 20.13
N ASN A 169 -5.80 0.80 20.05
CA ASN A 169 -6.59 -0.16 20.81
C ASN A 169 -6.39 -1.59 20.31
N LEU A 170 -6.31 -1.79 19.00
CA LEU A 170 -5.98 -3.09 18.41
C LEU A 170 -4.61 -3.57 18.88
N ILE A 171 -3.60 -2.69 18.85
CA ILE A 171 -2.25 -3.03 19.32
C ILE A 171 -2.27 -3.46 20.80
N ARG A 172 -2.99 -2.73 21.66
CA ARG A 172 -3.18 -3.14 23.07
C ARG A 172 -3.93 -4.45 23.23
N ALA A 173 -4.82 -4.78 22.29
CA ALA A 173 -5.59 -6.01 22.27
C ALA A 173 -4.81 -7.21 21.68
N GLY A 174 -3.55 -7.01 21.28
CA GLY A 174 -2.69 -8.07 20.75
C GLY A 174 -2.49 -8.06 19.24
N ALA A 175 -3.06 -7.08 18.51
CA ALA A 175 -2.69 -6.89 17.10
C ALA A 175 -1.21 -6.50 16.99
N ARG A 176 -0.53 -7.02 15.98
CA ARG A 176 0.87 -6.72 15.73
C ARG A 176 1.01 -5.29 15.19
N LEU A 177 1.85 -4.49 15.83
CA LEU A 177 2.28 -3.21 15.28
C LEU A 177 3.19 -3.48 14.07
N VAL A 178 2.90 -2.83 12.94
CA VAL A 178 3.75 -2.87 11.74
C VAL A 178 4.04 -1.47 11.24
N GLU A 179 5.28 -1.24 10.82
CA GLU A 179 5.76 0.03 10.27
C GLU A 179 6.18 -0.11 8.80
N SER A 180 6.43 -1.34 8.35
CA SER A 180 6.81 -1.65 6.98
C SER A 180 5.97 -2.80 6.38
N PRO A 181 5.68 -2.77 5.06
CA PRO A 181 5.08 -3.92 4.37
C PRO A 181 5.93 -5.18 4.46
N ARG A 182 7.26 -5.03 4.64
CA ARG A 182 8.20 -6.15 4.76
C ARG A 182 7.89 -7.05 5.95
N GLU A 183 7.47 -6.47 7.07
CA GLU A 183 7.16 -7.24 8.29
C GLU A 183 6.00 -8.22 8.06
N ILE A 184 5.00 -7.82 7.26
CA ILE A 184 3.88 -8.70 6.88
C ILE A 184 4.37 -9.79 5.92
N LEU A 185 5.25 -9.45 4.97
CA LEU A 185 5.80 -10.42 4.02
C LEU A 185 6.68 -11.48 4.70
N GLU A 186 7.49 -11.06 5.66
CA GLU A 186 8.32 -11.95 6.48
C GLU A 186 7.47 -12.95 7.27
N GLU A 187 6.37 -12.47 7.87
CA GLU A 187 5.41 -13.31 8.57
C GLU A 187 4.71 -14.29 7.62
N MET A 188 4.41 -13.82 6.42
CA MET A 188 3.90 -14.66 5.36
C MET A 188 4.98 -15.61 4.79
N HIS A 189 6.24 -15.54 5.19
CA HIS A 189 7.35 -16.29 4.57
C HIS A 189 7.48 -16.04 3.06
N LEU A 190 7.19 -14.81 2.64
CA LEU A 190 7.36 -14.34 1.27
C LEU A 190 8.60 -13.47 1.18
N ALA A 191 9.38 -13.66 0.12
CA ALA A 191 10.46 -12.74 -0.19
C ALA A 191 9.85 -11.38 -0.53
N ALA A 192 10.33 -10.32 0.14
CA ALA A 192 9.99 -8.97 -0.27
C ALA A 192 10.42 -8.79 -1.73
N PRO A 193 9.56 -8.22 -2.60
CA PRO A 193 9.95 -7.93 -3.96
C PRO A 193 11.17 -7.01 -3.87
N GLN A 194 12.28 -7.44 -4.48
CA GLN A 194 13.43 -6.57 -4.58
C GLN A 194 12.93 -5.34 -5.34
N ARG A 195 12.85 -4.18 -4.66
CA ARG A 195 12.80 -2.91 -5.37
C ARG A 195 13.91 -3.04 -6.40
N ARG A 196 13.59 -2.95 -7.69
CA ARG A 196 14.60 -2.62 -8.68
C ARG A 196 15.15 -1.30 -8.20
N SER A 197 16.24 -1.36 -7.43
CA SER A 197 16.88 -0.18 -6.90
C SER A 197 17.07 0.71 -8.10
N ALA A 198 16.71 1.99 -8.01
CA ALA A 198 17.01 2.89 -9.11
C ALA A 198 18.53 2.93 -9.39
N ARG A 199 19.34 2.42 -8.44
CA ARG A 199 20.73 1.97 -8.59
C ARG A 199 20.98 0.94 -9.71
N ALA A 200 20.09 -0.02 -9.93
CA ALA A 200 20.19 -1.02 -11.02
C ALA A 200 19.92 -0.43 -12.42
N GLN A 201 19.47 0.83 -12.50
CA GLN A 201 19.26 1.58 -13.75
C GLN A 201 20.26 2.73 -13.92
N LEU A 202 21.33 2.76 -13.11
CA LEU A 202 22.39 3.75 -13.26
C LEU A 202 23.27 3.39 -14.45
N THR A 203 23.56 4.36 -15.32
CA THR A 203 24.65 4.24 -16.28
C THR A 203 25.99 4.19 -15.54
N PRO A 204 27.08 3.75 -16.18
CA PRO A 204 28.40 3.78 -15.58
C PRO A 204 28.77 5.15 -15.02
N GLU A 205 28.42 6.23 -15.73
CA GLU A 205 28.68 7.61 -15.30
C GLU A 205 27.88 7.98 -14.06
N GLU A 206 26.58 7.65 -14.03
CA GLU A 206 25.71 7.93 -12.87
C GLU A 206 26.16 7.15 -11.63
N ALA A 207 26.70 5.94 -11.81
CA ALA A 207 27.25 5.13 -10.73
C ALA A 207 28.48 5.78 -10.08
N HIS A 208 29.35 6.44 -10.86
CA HIS A 208 30.51 7.16 -10.32
C HIS A 208 30.08 8.38 -9.50
N VAL A 209 29.14 9.18 -10.01
CA VAL A 209 28.58 10.32 -9.25
C VAL A 209 27.89 9.82 -7.98
N TYR A 210 27.11 8.75 -8.08
CA TYR A 210 26.43 8.16 -6.94
C TYR A 210 27.39 7.69 -5.85
N GLN A 211 28.58 7.16 -6.20
CA GLN A 211 29.58 6.70 -5.24
C GLN A 211 30.17 7.84 -4.40
N VAL A 212 30.35 9.02 -4.99
CA VAL A 212 30.86 10.23 -4.30
C VAL A 212 29.82 10.79 -3.34
N LEU A 213 28.54 10.77 -3.72
CA LEU A 213 27.46 11.30 -2.90
C LEU A 213 27.22 10.45 -1.66
N SER A 214 26.92 11.08 -0.52
CA SER A 214 26.53 10.38 0.71
C SER A 214 25.04 10.55 1.01
N PHE A 215 24.48 9.75 1.92
CA PHE A 215 23.10 9.93 2.37
C PHE A 215 22.98 11.04 3.44
N ASP A 216 23.97 11.13 4.32
CA ASP A 216 23.95 12.00 5.51
C ASP A 216 24.47 13.42 5.23
N HIS A 217 25.35 13.58 4.25
CA HIS A 217 25.97 14.86 3.86
C HIS A 217 25.71 15.18 2.39
N ALA A 218 25.13 16.35 2.15
CA ALA A 218 24.92 16.88 0.82
C ALA A 218 26.18 17.58 0.32
N LEU A 219 26.55 17.34 -0.94
CA LEU A 219 27.70 17.96 -1.60
C LEU A 219 27.20 18.94 -2.65
N THR A 220 27.80 20.12 -2.70
CA THR A 220 27.61 21.10 -3.76
C THR A 220 28.16 20.58 -5.08
N MET A 221 27.73 21.18 -6.19
CA MET A 221 28.23 20.77 -7.51
C MET A 221 29.76 20.88 -7.61
N ASP A 222 30.37 21.92 -7.03
CA ASP A 222 31.82 22.11 -7.04
C ASP A 222 32.56 21.00 -6.26
N GLU A 223 32.05 20.61 -5.09
CA GLU A 223 32.61 19.51 -4.29
C GLU A 223 32.50 18.14 -4.99
N ILE A 224 31.42 17.95 -5.77
CA ILE A 224 31.24 16.75 -6.59
C ILE A 224 32.24 16.74 -7.73
N ILE A 225 32.50 17.89 -8.37
CA ILE A 225 33.48 18.04 -9.45
C ILE A 225 34.88 17.73 -8.94
N ASP A 226 35.27 18.27 -7.78
CA ASP A 226 36.59 18.04 -7.18
C ASP A 226 36.83 16.57 -6.80
N SER A 227 35.76 15.83 -6.55
CA SER A 227 35.80 14.42 -6.14
C SER A 227 35.69 13.44 -7.33
N LEU A 228 35.52 13.93 -8.56
CA LEU A 228 35.31 13.10 -9.76
C LEU A 228 36.47 13.23 -10.77
N PRO A 229 36.70 12.19 -11.59
CA PRO A 229 37.63 12.28 -12.71
C PRO A 229 37.16 13.29 -13.78
N VAL A 230 38.12 13.99 -14.41
CA VAL A 230 37.89 15.07 -15.40
C VAL A 230 36.98 14.65 -16.57
N SER A 231 36.92 13.37 -16.90
CA SER A 231 36.07 12.82 -17.97
C SER A 231 34.55 12.93 -17.69
N THR A 232 34.14 13.08 -16.42
CA THR A 232 32.73 13.07 -15.99
C THR A 232 32.18 14.49 -15.76
N THR A 233 33.04 15.51 -15.82
CA THR A 233 32.72 16.90 -15.46
C THR A 233 31.86 17.62 -16.51
N THR A 234 32.01 17.30 -17.81
CA THR A 234 31.33 18.03 -18.90
C THR A 234 29.81 17.81 -18.95
N SER A 235 29.30 16.73 -18.36
CA SER A 235 27.87 16.36 -18.37
C SER A 235 27.22 16.35 -16.99
N LEU A 236 27.94 16.78 -15.94
CA LEU A 236 27.49 16.64 -14.54
C LEU A 236 26.11 17.27 -14.25
N PRO A 237 25.77 18.50 -14.71
CA PRO A 237 24.45 19.07 -14.43
C PRO A 237 23.29 18.25 -15.01
N LEU A 238 23.48 17.73 -16.24
CA LEU A 238 22.48 16.89 -16.89
C LEU A 238 22.35 15.53 -16.17
N LEU A 239 23.47 14.98 -15.71
CA LEU A 239 23.51 13.72 -14.98
C LEU A 239 22.79 13.83 -13.63
N LEU A 240 23.05 14.90 -12.88
CA LEU A 240 22.38 15.18 -11.60
C LEU A 240 20.87 15.34 -11.79
N LEU A 241 20.44 16.05 -12.83
CA LEU A 241 19.02 16.16 -13.17
C LEU A 241 18.39 14.80 -13.50
N GLN A 242 19.05 13.97 -14.32
CA GLN A 242 18.58 12.62 -14.65
C GLN A 242 18.47 11.73 -13.41
N MET A 243 19.45 11.82 -12.52
CA MET A 243 19.48 11.09 -11.25
C MET A 243 18.39 11.57 -10.28
N GLN A 244 18.08 12.87 -10.23
CA GLN A 244 16.94 13.40 -9.48
C GLN A 244 15.61 12.90 -10.04
N LEU A 245 15.45 12.91 -11.36
CA LEU A 245 14.25 12.38 -12.02
C LEU A 245 14.05 10.88 -11.77
N LYS A 246 15.15 10.11 -11.69
CA LYS A 246 15.15 8.70 -11.27
C LYS A 246 14.89 8.52 -9.77
N GLY A 247 14.92 9.60 -8.98
CA GLY A 247 14.72 9.58 -7.53
C GLY A 247 15.88 8.95 -6.75
N VAL A 248 17.08 8.82 -7.34
CA VAL A 248 18.24 8.24 -6.63
C VAL A 248 18.96 9.26 -5.75
N ILE A 249 18.83 10.54 -6.06
CA ILE A 249 19.43 11.66 -5.31
C ILE A 249 18.40 12.75 -5.06
N ILE A 250 18.65 13.55 -4.02
CA ILE A 250 17.81 14.66 -3.60
C ILE A 250 18.68 15.91 -3.56
N GLU A 251 18.16 17.03 -4.04
CA GLU A 251 18.75 18.36 -3.93
C GLU A 251 18.09 19.11 -2.78
N ASN A 252 18.88 19.84 -2.00
CA ASN A 252 18.39 20.70 -0.93
C ASN A 252 18.26 22.17 -1.40
N GLU A 253 17.78 23.03 -0.51
CA GLU A 253 17.60 24.47 -0.79
C GLU A 253 18.90 25.23 -1.11
N MET A 254 20.06 24.64 -0.85
CA MET A 254 21.39 25.21 -1.13
C MET A 254 22.01 24.68 -2.42
N HIS A 255 21.23 24.02 -3.30
CA HIS A 255 21.73 23.39 -4.52
C HIS A 255 22.83 22.34 -4.26
N ALA A 256 22.72 21.64 -3.12
CA ALA A 256 23.60 20.52 -2.78
C ALA A 256 22.85 19.18 -2.86
N TYR A 257 23.54 18.14 -3.32
CA TYR A 257 22.99 16.84 -3.68
C TYR A 257 23.40 15.78 -2.67
N ARG A 258 22.48 14.87 -2.33
CA ARG A 258 22.73 13.69 -1.48
C ARG A 258 21.95 12.48 -1.99
N ARG A 259 22.30 11.27 -1.54
CA ARG A 259 21.54 10.04 -1.86
C ARG A 259 20.13 10.09 -1.27
N ALA A 260 19.15 9.58 -2.00
CA ALA A 260 17.75 9.52 -1.55
C ALA A 260 17.49 8.35 -0.58
N GLU A 261 18.25 7.27 -0.69
CA GLU A 261 18.12 6.07 0.14
C GLU A 261 19.38 5.86 0.98
N ARG A 262 19.20 5.49 2.25
CA ARG A 262 20.26 5.04 3.15
C ARG A 262 20.49 3.57 2.81
N ASN A 263 21.65 3.24 2.23
CA ASN A 263 22.02 1.85 1.90
C ASN A 263 21.74 0.90 3.06
#